data_AF-A0A5B1R1H2-F1
#
_entry.id   AF-A0A5B1R1H2-F1
#
_cell.length_a   1.000
_cell.length_b   1.000
_cell.length_c   1.000
_cell.angle_alpha   90.00
_cell.angle_beta   90.00
_cell.angle_gamma   90.00
#
_symmetry.space_group_name_H-M   'P 1'
#
loop_
_entity.id
_entity.type
_entity.pdbx_description
1 polymer ?
#
loop_
_entity_poly.entity_id
_entity_poly.type
_entity_poly.pdbx_seq_one_letter_code
_entity_poly.pdbx_strand_id
1 'polypeptide(L)'
;MSTSHLFTPRIRQREGLRETHTHVDPFTPSVQRAASPSDSIDTAYGADTTSAEDAECSPDAFEGRIMAALRLHEPREDEVLATTGPVLLPKPKSAVEEKLLFEQVMRSLRWHVQRLQEEVCVEDMAVAFMSRTHDEPAPSAAGDVHAIMASVMGSPGTSEDRQQ
;
A
#
# COMPACT_ATOMS: atom_id res chain seq x y z
N MET A 1 -20.52 78.64 -22.21
CA MET A 1 -19.27 78.44 -21.45
C MET A 1 -19.21 76.98 -21.05
N SER A 2 -18.75 76.14 -21.99
CA SER A 2 -17.41 75.54 -22.02
C SER A 2 -17.26 74.38 -21.04
N THR A 3 -17.63 73.20 -21.55
CA THR A 3 -17.33 71.87 -21.01
C THR A 3 -15.82 71.63 -20.99
N SER A 4 -15.27 71.39 -19.80
CA SER A 4 -13.87 70.98 -19.64
C SER A 4 -13.82 69.50 -19.26
N HIS A 5 -13.49 68.68 -20.25
CA HIS A 5 -13.07 67.30 -20.07
C HIS A 5 -11.78 67.27 -19.22
N LEU A 6 -11.75 66.45 -18.16
CA LEU A 6 -10.49 65.96 -17.63
C LEU A 6 -10.48 64.44 -17.69
N PHE A 7 -9.51 64.02 -18.48
CA PHE A 7 -9.14 62.70 -18.94
C PHE A 7 -8.37 61.99 -17.83
N THR A 8 -8.92 60.91 -17.27
CA THR A 8 -8.16 59.97 -16.44
C THR A 8 -7.87 58.70 -17.24
N PRO A 9 -6.59 58.32 -17.41
CA PRO A 9 -6.21 57.19 -18.25
C PRO A 9 -6.60 55.87 -17.60
N ARG A 10 -7.25 55.02 -18.41
CA ARG A 10 -7.53 53.62 -18.14
C ARG A 10 -6.21 52.87 -17.97
N ILE A 11 -5.83 52.59 -16.72
CA ILE A 11 -4.71 51.70 -16.40
C ILE A 11 -5.05 50.32 -16.97
N ARG A 12 -4.43 49.96 -18.09
CA ARG A 12 -4.33 48.58 -18.53
C ARG A 12 -3.47 47.85 -17.51
N GLN A 13 -4.09 47.10 -16.61
CA GLN A 13 -3.37 46.06 -15.89
C GLN A 13 -2.85 45.08 -16.94
N ARG A 14 -1.52 45.03 -17.07
CA ARG A 14 -0.82 43.96 -17.77
C ARG A 14 -1.19 42.67 -17.05
N GLU A 15 -1.91 41.79 -17.74
CA GLU A 15 -2.02 40.39 -17.37
C GLU A 15 -0.61 39.80 -17.41
N GLY A 16 0.01 39.70 -16.23
CA GLY A 16 1.21 38.89 -16.05
C GLY A 16 0.79 37.43 -16.20
N LEU A 17 0.97 36.87 -17.39
CA LEU A 17 0.89 35.45 -17.64
C LEU A 17 1.98 34.77 -16.80
N ARG A 18 1.65 34.34 -15.58
CA ARG A 18 2.47 33.40 -14.84
C ARG A 18 2.22 32.03 -15.46
N GLU A 19 3.11 31.63 -16.37
CA GLU A 19 3.21 30.24 -16.81
C GLU A 19 3.60 29.38 -15.59
N THR A 20 2.61 28.85 -14.89
CA THR A 20 2.83 27.76 -13.95
C THR A 20 3.01 26.48 -14.75
N HIS A 21 4.24 25.96 -14.82
CA HIS A 21 4.49 24.60 -15.28
C HIS A 21 3.82 23.61 -14.32
N THR A 22 2.54 23.32 -14.56
CA THR A 22 1.84 22.18 -13.97
C THR A 22 2.25 20.94 -14.76
N HIS A 23 3.09 20.09 -14.18
CA HIS A 23 3.28 18.73 -14.67
C HIS A 23 1.97 17.97 -14.47
N VAL A 24 1.16 17.88 -15.52
CA VAL A 24 -0.12 17.16 -15.49
C VAL A 24 0.16 15.69 -15.79
N ASP A 25 0.07 14.84 -14.77
CA ASP A 25 0.10 13.39 -14.94
C ASP A 25 -1.26 12.91 -15.49
N PRO A 26 -1.30 12.29 -16.68
CA PRO A 26 -2.56 11.95 -17.37
C PRO A 26 -3.41 10.90 -16.65
N PHE A 27 -2.88 10.22 -15.63
CA PHE A 27 -3.60 9.19 -14.88
C PHE A 27 -4.14 9.65 -13.53
N THR A 28 -3.85 10.89 -13.13
CA THR A 28 -4.40 11.46 -11.90
C THR A 28 -5.69 12.23 -12.21
N PRO A 29 -6.82 11.92 -11.56
CA PRO A 29 -8.04 12.70 -11.75
C PRO A 29 -7.74 14.15 -11.39
N SER A 30 -8.10 15.09 -12.27
CA SER A 30 -7.89 16.52 -12.06
C SER A 30 -8.61 16.93 -10.77
N VAL A 31 -7.84 17.15 -9.70
CA VAL A 31 -8.38 17.60 -8.42
C VAL A 31 -8.87 19.03 -8.62
N GLN A 32 -10.18 19.20 -8.81
CA GLN A 32 -10.83 20.50 -8.71
C GLN A 32 -10.70 20.97 -7.26
N ARG A 33 -9.64 21.71 -6.96
CA ARG A 33 -9.50 22.37 -5.66
C ARG A 33 -10.53 23.48 -5.61
N ALA A 34 -11.35 23.48 -4.57
CA ALA A 34 -12.20 24.63 -4.27
C ALA A 34 -11.32 25.90 -4.18
N ALA A 35 -11.86 27.04 -4.63
CA ALA A 35 -11.20 28.31 -4.43
C ALA A 35 -10.89 28.49 -2.93
N SER A 36 -9.68 28.94 -2.59
CA SER A 36 -9.34 29.25 -1.21
C SER A 36 -10.40 30.22 -0.64
N PRO A 37 -10.90 30.00 0.59
CA PRO A 37 -11.92 30.87 1.16
C PRO A 37 -11.43 32.32 1.18
N SER A 38 -12.26 33.24 0.68
CA SER A 38 -11.99 34.68 0.68
C SER A 38 -11.88 35.30 2.08
N ASP A 39 -12.21 34.52 3.12
CA ASP A 39 -12.10 34.87 4.54
C ASP A 39 -10.65 34.92 5.07
N SER A 40 -9.67 34.66 4.20
CA SER A 40 -8.24 34.69 4.54
C SER A 40 -7.64 36.12 4.65
N ILE A 41 -8.45 37.13 4.98
CA ILE A 41 -7.99 38.53 5.17
C ILE A 41 -8.02 38.96 6.64
N ASP A 42 -8.85 38.34 7.49
CA ASP A 42 -8.88 38.65 8.92
C ASP A 42 -8.24 37.53 9.73
N THR A 43 -6.90 37.51 9.77
CA THR A 43 -6.19 36.78 10.83
C THR A 43 -6.39 37.55 12.13
N ALA A 44 -7.55 37.38 12.75
CA ALA A 44 -7.77 37.78 14.13
C ALA A 44 -6.94 36.84 15.02
N TYR A 45 -5.74 37.29 15.38
CA TYR A 45 -4.94 36.60 16.39
C TYR A 45 -5.71 36.62 17.71
N GLY A 46 -5.81 35.46 18.36
CA GLY A 46 -6.38 35.36 19.71
C GLY A 46 -5.54 36.13 20.74
N ALA A 47 -6.02 36.16 21.98
CA ALA A 47 -5.22 36.68 23.08
C ALA A 47 -3.86 35.96 23.12
N ASP A 48 -2.79 36.72 23.39
CA ASP A 48 -1.44 36.17 23.53
C ASP A 48 -1.41 35.10 24.63
N THR A 49 -0.92 33.92 24.29
CA THR A 49 -0.78 32.79 25.21
C THR A 49 0.65 32.63 25.71
N THR A 50 1.53 33.59 25.45
CA THR A 50 2.90 33.62 25.99
C THR A 50 2.83 33.67 27.52
N SER A 51 3.49 32.73 28.18
CA SER A 51 3.51 32.70 29.64
C SER A 51 4.31 33.89 30.19
N ALA A 52 3.97 34.39 31.38
CA ALA A 52 4.72 35.48 32.01
C ALA A 52 6.20 35.11 32.23
N GLU A 53 6.47 33.83 32.48
CA GLU A 53 7.83 33.31 32.64
C GLU A 53 8.64 33.33 31.33
N ASP A 54 7.99 33.14 30.18
CA ASP A 54 8.64 33.21 28.87
C ASP A 54 8.90 34.67 28.46
N ALA A 55 8.03 35.60 28.88
CA ALA A 55 8.21 37.03 28.62
C ALA A 55 9.38 37.65 29.39
N GLU A 56 9.71 37.11 30.57
CA GLU A 56 10.79 37.61 31.43
C GLU A 56 12.15 36.92 31.18
N CYS A 57 12.18 35.84 30.39
CA CYS A 57 13.41 35.09 30.16
C CYS A 57 14.28 35.71 29.05
N SER A 58 15.60 35.46 29.11
CA SER A 58 16.49 35.85 28.02
C SER A 58 16.23 34.98 26.78
N PRO A 59 16.49 35.50 25.57
CA PRO A 59 16.32 34.74 24.33
C PRO A 59 17.02 33.38 24.35
N ASP A 60 18.26 33.33 24.86
CA ASP A 60 19.04 32.09 24.94
C ASP A 60 18.41 31.06 25.91
N ALA A 61 17.85 31.53 27.03
CA ALA A 61 17.18 30.68 28.00
C ALA A 61 15.85 30.13 27.47
N PHE A 62 15.12 30.97 26.73
CA PHE A 62 13.92 30.55 26.01
C PHE A 62 14.25 29.46 24.99
N GLU A 63 15.25 29.70 24.14
CA GLU A 63 15.68 28.76 23.11
C GLU A 63 16.10 27.42 23.73
N GLY A 64 16.90 27.45 24.80
CA GLY A 64 17.30 26.24 25.52
C GLY A 64 16.10 25.44 26.04
N ARG A 65 15.09 26.13 26.60
CA ARG A 65 13.85 25.50 27.10
C ARG A 65 13.05 24.87 25.97
N ILE A 66 12.87 25.57 24.85
CA ILE A 66 12.13 25.07 23.69
C ILE A 66 12.87 23.89 23.06
N MET A 67 14.19 23.99 22.88
CA MET A 67 15.00 22.89 22.34
C MET A 67 14.96 21.65 23.24
N ALA A 68 14.95 21.82 24.55
CA ALA A 68 14.76 20.74 25.50
C ALA A 68 13.35 20.13 25.40
N ALA A 69 12.31 20.96 25.32
CA ALA A 69 10.92 20.52 25.20
C ALA A 69 10.65 19.75 23.90
N LEU A 70 11.27 20.18 22.80
CA LEU A 70 11.17 19.50 21.50
C LEU A 70 11.90 18.15 21.46
N ARG A 71 12.82 17.89 22.41
CA ARG A 71 13.60 16.65 22.52
C ARG A 71 14.31 16.24 21.22
N LEU A 72 14.69 17.21 20.39
CA LEU A 72 15.35 16.94 19.10
C LEU A 72 16.74 16.30 19.24
N HIS A 73 17.33 16.37 20.43
CA HIS A 73 18.62 15.78 20.77
C HIS A 73 18.50 14.35 21.32
N GLU A 74 17.28 13.88 21.59
CA GLU A 74 17.02 12.51 22.03
C GLU A 74 16.73 11.63 20.81
N PRO A 75 17.34 10.42 20.72
CA PRO A 75 17.05 9.51 19.63
C PRO A 75 15.60 9.03 19.72
N ARG A 76 14.94 8.93 18.57
CA ARG A 76 13.57 8.38 18.52
C ARG A 76 13.55 6.91 18.90
N GLU A 77 12.42 6.41 19.37
CA GLU A 77 12.25 4.99 19.68
C GLU A 77 12.63 4.08 18.50
N ASP A 78 12.24 4.46 17.28
CA ASP A 78 12.60 3.74 16.05
C ASP A 78 14.12 3.71 15.82
N GLU A 79 14.82 4.80 16.14
CA GLU A 79 16.28 4.90 15.99
C GLU A 79 17.00 4.04 17.06
N VAL A 80 16.47 4.02 18.28
CA VAL A 80 16.95 3.14 19.36
C VAL A 80 16.77 1.68 18.96
N LEU A 81 15.59 1.31 18.44
CA LEU A 81 15.30 -0.04 17.96
C LEU A 81 16.18 -0.42 16.76
N ALA A 82 16.40 0.49 15.82
CA ALA A 82 17.28 0.24 14.68
C ALA A 82 18.76 0.08 15.11
N THR A 83 19.18 0.76 16.16
CA THR A 83 20.56 0.70 16.67
C THR A 83 20.80 -0.56 17.52
N THR A 84 19.83 -0.95 18.35
CA THR A 84 19.94 -2.10 19.26
C THR A 84 19.48 -3.42 18.63
N GLY A 85 18.62 -3.34 17.61
CA GLY A 85 18.07 -4.49 16.92
C GLY A 85 19.14 -5.29 16.17
N PRO A 86 18.96 -6.61 16.04
CA PRO A 86 19.86 -7.44 15.25
C PRO A 86 19.79 -7.01 13.78
N VAL A 87 20.94 -6.73 13.18
CA VAL A 87 21.06 -6.43 11.75
C VAL A 87 20.58 -7.65 10.96
N LEU A 88 19.42 -7.52 10.31
CA LEU A 88 18.77 -8.63 9.59
C LEU A 88 19.61 -9.16 8.43
N LEU A 89 20.33 -8.26 7.74
CA LEU A 89 21.23 -8.61 6.65
C LEU A 89 22.52 -7.79 6.75
N PRO A 90 23.70 -8.42 6.70
CA PRO A 90 24.96 -7.69 6.71
C PRO A 90 25.04 -6.78 5.48
N LYS A 91 25.52 -5.54 5.69
CA LYS A 91 25.74 -4.61 4.59
C LYS A 91 26.89 -5.13 3.71
N PRO A 92 26.68 -5.34 2.40
CA PRO A 92 27.72 -5.85 1.52
C PRO A 92 28.86 -4.83 1.41
N LYS A 93 30.09 -5.32 1.45
CA LYS A 93 31.31 -4.50 1.38
C LYS A 93 31.87 -4.38 -0.04
N SER A 94 31.39 -5.23 -0.95
CA SER A 94 31.81 -5.25 -2.36
C SER A 94 30.62 -5.46 -3.29
N ALA A 95 30.75 -4.99 -4.54
CA ALA A 95 29.74 -5.20 -5.57
C ALA A 95 29.52 -6.70 -5.91
N VAL A 96 30.52 -7.55 -5.68
CA VAL A 96 30.40 -9.00 -5.87
C VAL A 96 29.53 -9.62 -4.77
N GLU A 97 29.79 -9.25 -3.52
CA GLU A 97 29.00 -9.68 -2.36
C GLU A 97 27.55 -9.21 -2.47
N GLU A 98 27.33 -7.96 -2.92
CA GLU A 98 25.99 -7.42 -3.17
C GLU A 98 25.22 -8.24 -4.20
N LYS A 99 25.86 -8.59 -5.34
CA LYS A 99 25.24 -9.44 -6.37
C LYS A 99 24.90 -10.82 -5.83
N LEU A 100 25.79 -11.43 -5.04
CA LEU A 100 25.53 -12.74 -4.43
C LEU A 100 24.36 -12.69 -3.45
N LEU A 101 24.32 -11.67 -2.59
CA LEU A 101 23.22 -11.46 -1.64
C LEU A 101 21.90 -11.25 -2.38
N PHE A 102 21.89 -10.42 -3.41
CA PHE A 102 20.72 -10.18 -4.25
C PHE A 102 20.20 -11.48 -4.89
N GLU A 103 21.08 -12.25 -5.54
CA GLU A 103 20.70 -13.53 -6.17
C GLU A 103 20.17 -14.54 -5.14
N GLN A 104 20.76 -14.60 -3.95
CA GLN A 104 20.29 -15.46 -2.87
C GLN A 104 18.88 -15.04 -2.40
N VAL A 105 18.66 -13.76 -2.16
CA VAL A 105 17.36 -13.23 -1.72
C VAL A 105 16.30 -13.48 -2.79
N MET A 106 16.60 -13.19 -4.05
CA MET A 106 15.66 -13.40 -5.15
C MET A 106 15.32 -14.87 -5.37
N ARG A 107 16.31 -15.77 -5.23
CA ARG A 107 16.07 -17.21 -5.29
C ARG A 107 15.15 -17.67 -4.16
N SER A 108 15.41 -17.24 -2.93
CA SER A 108 14.57 -17.56 -1.77
C SER A 108 13.15 -17.06 -1.96
N LEU A 109 12.98 -15.82 -2.42
CA LEU A 109 11.68 -15.23 -2.66
C LEU A 109 10.87 -16.00 -3.71
N ARG A 110 11.50 -16.32 -4.85
CA ARG A 110 10.85 -17.11 -5.92
C ARG A 110 10.41 -18.48 -5.42
N TRP A 111 11.27 -19.13 -4.63
CA TRP A 111 10.94 -20.43 -4.03
C TRP A 111 9.74 -20.33 -3.07
N HIS A 112 9.69 -19.31 -2.21
CA HIS A 112 8.56 -19.12 -1.29
C HIS A 112 7.26 -18.81 -2.02
N VAL A 113 7.30 -17.98 -3.07
CA VAL A 113 6.12 -17.70 -3.91
C VAL A 113 5.62 -18.97 -4.58
N GLN A 114 6.52 -19.79 -5.14
CA GLN A 114 6.13 -21.06 -5.74
C GLN A 114 5.47 -21.98 -4.71
N ARG A 115 6.04 -22.08 -3.51
CA ARG A 115 5.47 -22.89 -2.43
C ARG A 115 4.06 -22.44 -2.04
N LEU A 116 3.84 -21.13 -1.92
CA LEU A 116 2.51 -20.58 -1.65
C LEU A 116 1.51 -20.89 -2.77
N GLN A 117 1.95 -20.89 -4.03
CA GLN A 117 1.09 -21.27 -5.16
C GLN A 117 0.74 -22.76 -5.14
N GLU A 118 1.69 -23.62 -4.77
CA GLU A 118 1.46 -25.05 -4.59
C GLU A 118 0.47 -25.32 -3.44
N GLU A 119 0.65 -24.64 -2.30
CA GLU A 119 -0.26 -24.71 -1.15
C GLU A 119 -1.70 -24.32 -1.55
N VAL A 120 -1.89 -23.19 -2.24
CA VAL A 120 -3.21 -22.77 -2.74
C VAL A 120 -3.81 -23.77 -3.73
N CYS A 121 -3.01 -24.32 -4.64
CA CYS A 121 -3.49 -25.33 -5.59
C CYS A 121 -3.96 -26.61 -4.90
N VAL A 122 -3.26 -27.04 -3.85
CA VAL A 122 -3.66 -28.20 -3.02
C VAL A 122 -4.96 -27.91 -2.28
N GLU A 123 -5.11 -26.71 -1.70
CA GLU A 123 -6.35 -26.30 -1.02
C GLU A 123 -7.54 -26.27 -1.99
N ASP A 124 -7.40 -25.64 -3.16
CA ASP A 124 -8.45 -25.60 -4.18
C ASP A 124 -8.83 -27.00 -4.66
N MET A 125 -7.84 -27.89 -4.84
CA MET A 125 -8.08 -29.28 -5.23
C MET A 125 -8.80 -30.05 -4.12
N ALA A 126 -8.46 -29.82 -2.86
CA ALA A 126 -9.13 -30.42 -1.71
C ALA A 126 -10.59 -29.95 -1.60
N VAL A 127 -10.85 -28.65 -1.80
CA VAL A 127 -12.22 -28.09 -1.84
C VAL A 127 -13.02 -28.71 -3.00
N ALA A 128 -12.44 -28.76 -4.19
CA ALA A 128 -13.08 -29.36 -5.36
C ALA A 128 -13.37 -30.85 -5.16
N PHE A 129 -12.45 -31.59 -4.51
CA PHE A 129 -12.67 -32.99 -4.16
C PHE A 129 -13.82 -33.16 -3.16
N MET A 130 -13.84 -32.35 -2.08
CA MET A 130 -14.92 -32.40 -1.08
C MET A 130 -16.28 -32.07 -1.69
N SER A 131 -16.37 -31.06 -2.57
CA SER A 131 -17.61 -30.76 -3.31
C SER A 131 -18.08 -31.93 -4.16
N ARG A 132 -17.17 -32.62 -4.86
CA ARG A 132 -17.52 -33.81 -5.67
C ARG A 132 -18.00 -34.98 -4.81
N THR A 133 -17.40 -35.19 -3.64
CA THR A 133 -17.85 -36.26 -2.73
C THR A 133 -19.19 -35.96 -2.06
N HIS A 134 -19.58 -34.68 -1.98
CA HIS A 134 -20.86 -34.28 -1.40
C HIS A 134 -22.03 -34.31 -2.42
N ASP A 135 -21.73 -34.21 -3.71
CA ASP A 135 -22.69 -34.32 -4.81
C ASP A 135 -22.85 -35.73 -5.37
N GLU A 136 -22.00 -36.70 -4.98
CA GLU A 136 -22.27 -38.09 -5.33
C GLU A 136 -23.43 -38.61 -4.46
N PRO A 137 -24.61 -38.95 -5.02
CA PRO A 137 -25.57 -39.74 -4.27
C PRO A 137 -24.83 -41.02 -3.86
N ALA A 138 -24.89 -41.36 -2.56
CA ALA A 138 -24.34 -42.59 -2.02
C ALA A 138 -24.60 -43.73 -3.03
N PRO A 139 -23.59 -44.54 -3.39
CA PRO A 139 -23.77 -45.56 -4.41
C PRO A 139 -25.00 -46.38 -4.01
N SER A 140 -26.00 -46.39 -4.90
CA SER A 140 -27.30 -47.04 -4.69
C SER A 140 -27.20 -48.57 -4.51
N ALA A 141 -25.98 -49.09 -4.41
CA ALA A 141 -25.61 -50.45 -4.06
C ALA A 141 -25.21 -50.57 -2.57
N ALA A 142 -25.87 -49.87 -1.65
CA ALA A 142 -25.65 -49.98 -0.19
C ALA A 142 -26.01 -51.36 0.44
N GLY A 143 -26.04 -52.42 -0.36
CA GLY A 143 -26.28 -53.79 0.10
C GLY A 143 -25.68 -54.89 -0.79
N ASP A 144 -25.05 -54.55 -1.92
CA ASP A 144 -24.55 -55.56 -2.87
C ASP A 144 -23.05 -55.39 -3.13
N VAL A 145 -22.26 -56.00 -2.25
CA VAL A 145 -20.79 -56.04 -2.33
C VAL A 145 -20.32 -56.67 -3.65
N HIS A 146 -21.09 -57.60 -4.22
CA HIS A 146 -20.76 -58.24 -5.49
C HIS A 146 -20.86 -57.27 -6.67
N ALA A 147 -21.85 -56.37 -6.67
CA ALA A 147 -21.99 -55.33 -7.69
C ALA A 147 -20.83 -54.32 -7.64
N ILE A 148 -20.36 -53.98 -6.43
CA ILE A 148 -19.20 -53.11 -6.23
C ILE A 148 -17.92 -53.80 -6.74
N MET A 149 -17.71 -55.07 -6.39
CA MET A 149 -16.55 -55.84 -6.87
C MET A 149 -16.56 -56.04 -8.40
N ALA A 150 -17.73 -56.24 -9.00
CA ALA A 150 -17.87 -56.39 -10.45
C ALA A 150 -17.60 -55.09 -11.22
N SER A 151 -17.95 -53.94 -10.63
CA SER A 151 -17.68 -52.62 -11.21
C SER A 151 -16.17 -52.28 -11.17
N VAL A 152 -15.49 -52.62 -10.06
CA VAL A 152 -14.06 -52.34 -9.87
C VAL A 152 -13.16 -53.29 -10.67
N MET A 153 -13.56 -54.55 -10.87
CA MET A 153 -12.74 -55.52 -11.61
C MET A 153 -13.02 -55.60 -13.11
N GLY A 154 -14.00 -54.83 -13.62
CA GLY A 154 -14.45 -54.92 -15.01
C GLY A 154 -15.10 -56.28 -15.28
N SER A 155 -16.40 -56.29 -15.59
CA SER A 155 -17.13 -57.54 -15.83
C SER A 155 -16.39 -58.42 -16.87
N PRO A 156 -16.08 -59.70 -16.57
CA PRO A 156 -15.59 -60.61 -17.58
C PRO A 156 -16.70 -60.76 -18.62
N GLY A 157 -16.39 -60.38 -19.86
CA GLY A 157 -17.36 -60.37 -20.95
C GLY A 157 -18.16 -61.65 -21.02
N THR A 158 -19.49 -61.51 -20.90
CA THR A 158 -20.44 -62.49 -21.40
C THR A 158 -20.29 -62.51 -22.92
N SER A 159 -19.39 -63.35 -23.42
CA SER A 159 -19.37 -63.78 -24.81
C SER A 159 -20.38 -64.92 -24.96
N GLU A 160 -21.66 -64.56 -25.03
CA GLU A 160 -22.62 -65.33 -25.81
C GLU A 160 -22.92 -64.49 -27.06
N ASP A 161 -22.51 -64.98 -28.23
CA ASP A 161 -23.44 -65.47 -29.26
C ASP A 161 -22.77 -65.47 -30.65
N ARG A 162 -22.58 -66.65 -31.25
CA ARG A 162 -22.64 -66.79 -32.71
C ARG A 162 -22.88 -68.23 -33.14
N GLN A 163 -24.15 -68.48 -33.45
CA GLN A 163 -24.69 -69.50 -34.37
C GLN A 163 -23.69 -69.98 -35.45
N GLN A 164 -23.50 -71.30 -35.54
CA GLN A 164 -23.92 -72.16 -36.67
C GLN A 164 -23.68 -73.65 -36.34
#